data_AF-A0A2G2HCH8-F1
#
_entry.id   AF-A0A2G2HCH8-F1
#
_cell.length_a   1.000
_cell.length_b   1.000
_cell.length_c   1.000
_cell.angle_alpha   90.00
_cell.angle_beta   90.00
_cell.angle_gamma   90.00
#
_symmetry.space_group_name_H-M   'P 1'
#
loop_
_entity.id
_entity.type
_entity.pdbx_description
1 polymer ?
#
loop_
_entity_poly.entity_id
_entity_poly.type
_entity_poly.pdbx_seq_one_letter_code
_entity_poly.pdbx_strand_id
1 'polypeptide(L)'
;MLKDKEYWLKKQADEKREKIIKNMSELGIKVYDKTKEFTEKFDSMVKELHVLMFEEEYDEILDSGVNSKDRSKGINPMSEEYIKRTDAKRKKLGFNPYDVKVNTMNITLNYCKEIISGK
;
A
#
# COMPACT_ATOMS: atom_id res chain seq x y z
N MET A 1 -20.44 10.28 11.60
CA MET A 1 -19.78 10.14 10.28
C MET A 1 -18.69 9.07 10.25
N LEU A 2 -17.59 9.17 11.02
CA LEU A 2 -16.55 8.12 11.04
C LEU A 2 -17.02 6.79 11.66
N LYS A 3 -17.73 6.86 12.80
CA LYS A 3 -18.28 5.67 13.49
C LYS A 3 -19.29 4.90 12.64
N ASP A 4 -20.04 5.59 11.77
CA ASP A 4 -21.02 4.98 10.88
C ASP A 4 -20.33 4.21 9.75
N LYS A 5 -19.20 4.73 9.24
CA LYS A 5 -18.39 4.07 8.20
C LYS A 5 -17.73 2.79 8.72
N GLU A 6 -17.13 2.84 9.90
CA GLU A 6 -16.51 1.66 10.55
C GLU A 6 -17.54 0.56 10.81
N TYR A 7 -18.73 0.93 11.27
CA TYR A 7 -19.84 -0.01 11.47
C TYR A 7 -20.21 -0.75 10.17
N TRP A 8 -20.39 -0.01 9.07
CA TRP A 8 -20.72 -0.61 7.78
C TRP A 8 -19.60 -1.50 7.22
N LEU A 9 -18.34 -1.09 7.38
CA LEU A 9 -17.19 -1.90 6.97
C LEU A 9 -17.11 -3.21 7.74
N LYS A 10 -17.29 -3.16 9.07
CA LYS A 10 -17.33 -4.34 9.91
C LYS A 10 -18.47 -5.27 9.51
N LYS A 11 -19.68 -4.72 9.35
CA LYS A 11 -20.85 -5.48 8.92
C LYS A 11 -20.63 -6.21 7.58
N GLN A 12 -20.06 -5.53 6.59
CA GLN A 12 -19.72 -6.15 5.30
C GLN A 12 -18.67 -7.25 5.44
N ALA A 13 -17.67 -7.08 6.31
CA ALA A 13 -16.65 -8.08 6.57
C ALA A 13 -17.23 -9.33 7.24
N ASP A 14 -18.16 -9.15 8.19
CA ASP A 14 -18.86 -10.23 8.88
C ASP A 14 -19.76 -11.01 7.91
N GLU A 15 -20.56 -10.32 7.09
CA GLU A 15 -21.39 -10.93 6.04
C GLU A 15 -20.55 -11.74 5.04
N LYS A 16 -19.37 -11.23 4.67
CA LYS A 16 -18.43 -11.94 3.79
C LYS A 16 -17.87 -13.19 4.47
N ARG A 17 -17.51 -13.10 5.75
CA ARG A 17 -17.03 -14.25 6.54
C ARG A 17 -18.10 -15.33 6.64
N GLU A 18 -19.33 -14.97 7.01
CA GLU A 18 -20.46 -15.91 7.13
C GLU A 18 -20.70 -16.69 5.84
N LYS A 19 -20.65 -16.01 4.69
CA LYS A 19 -20.77 -16.64 3.37
C LYS A 19 -19.68 -17.68 3.10
N ILE A 20 -18.44 -17.40 3.52
CA ILE A 20 -17.30 -18.30 3.32
C ILE A 20 -17.40 -19.53 4.24
N ILE A 21 -17.75 -19.34 5.51
CA ILE A 21 -17.72 -20.41 6.51
C ILE A 21 -18.97 -21.30 6.52
N LYS A 22 -20.07 -20.88 5.88
CA LYS A 22 -21.40 -21.52 5.97
C LYS A 22 -21.40 -23.03 5.73
N ASN A 23 -20.49 -23.54 4.90
CA ASN A 23 -20.39 -24.96 4.56
C ASN A 23 -19.01 -25.56 4.92
N MET A 24 -18.25 -24.90 5.79
CA MET A 24 -16.95 -25.39 6.25
C MET A 24 -17.10 -26.26 7.50
N SER A 25 -16.22 -27.25 7.65
CA SER A 25 -16.06 -27.96 8.92
C SER A 25 -15.47 -27.04 9.99
N GLU A 26 -15.61 -27.40 11.27
CA GLU A 26 -14.99 -26.64 12.37
C GLU A 26 -13.48 -26.43 12.17
N LEU A 27 -12.78 -27.44 11.64
CA LEU A 27 -11.37 -27.32 11.30
C LEU A 27 -11.15 -26.33 10.15
N GLY A 28 -12.00 -26.37 9.11
CA GLY A 28 -11.96 -25.42 8.00
C GLY A 28 -12.15 -23.97 8.45
N ILE A 29 -13.08 -23.74 9.38
CA ILE A 29 -13.29 -22.41 9.99
C ILE A 29 -12.03 -21.94 10.72
N LYS A 30 -11.43 -22.80 11.57
CA LYS A 30 -10.20 -22.48 12.29
C LYS A 30 -9.03 -22.17 11.36
N VAL A 31 -8.88 -22.93 10.27
CA VAL A 31 -7.84 -22.69 9.26
C VAL A 31 -8.07 -21.38 8.53
N TYR A 32 -9.33 -21.07 8.17
CA TYR A 32 -9.67 -19.81 7.54
C TYR A 32 -9.35 -18.61 8.44
N ASP A 33 -9.80 -18.64 9.70
CA ASP A 33 -9.58 -17.54 10.64
C ASP A 33 -8.07 -17.31 10.88
N LYS A 34 -7.28 -18.38 11.08
CA LYS A 34 -5.82 -18.26 11.22
C LYS A 34 -5.14 -17.74 9.95
N THR A 35 -5.55 -18.22 8.78
CA THR A 35 -4.98 -17.76 7.49
C THR A 35 -5.31 -16.29 7.27
N LYS A 36 -6.54 -15.87 7.60
CA LYS A 36 -6.97 -14.48 7.50
C LYS A 36 -6.18 -13.57 8.45
N GLU A 37 -6.05 -13.94 9.73
CA GLU A 37 -5.24 -13.20 10.70
C GLU A 37 -3.78 -13.06 10.24
N PHE A 38 -3.19 -14.16 9.77
CA PHE A 38 -1.83 -14.15 9.22
C PHE A 38 -1.71 -13.21 8.02
N THR A 39 -2.65 -13.28 7.09
CA THR A 39 -2.66 -12.45 5.87
C THR A 39 -2.80 -10.97 6.20
N GLU A 40 -3.71 -10.62 7.11
CA GLU A 40 -3.91 -9.24 7.56
C GLU A 40 -2.65 -8.67 8.23
N LYS A 41 -1.99 -9.47 9.08
CA LYS A 41 -0.74 -9.08 9.72
C LYS A 41 0.39 -8.91 8.71
N PHE A 42 0.52 -9.84 7.77
CA PHE A 42 1.50 -9.78 6.70
C PHE A 42 1.30 -8.54 5.82
N ASP A 43 0.07 -8.27 5.40
CA ASP A 43 -0.27 -7.10 4.60
C ASP A 43 -0.01 -5.79 5.35
N SER A 44 -0.22 -5.75 6.68
CA SER A 44 0.15 -4.58 7.51
C SER A 44 1.66 -4.34 7.46
N MET A 45 2.46 -5.37 7.71
CA MET A 45 3.91 -5.27 7.69
C MET A 45 4.44 -4.84 6.30
N VAL A 46 3.85 -5.38 5.22
CA VAL A 46 4.19 -4.98 3.85
C VAL A 46 3.91 -3.51 3.63
N LYS A 47 2.74 -3.01 4.05
CA LYS A 47 2.37 -1.60 3.90
C LYS A 47 3.29 -0.68 4.72
N GLU A 48 3.58 -1.04 5.96
CA GLU A 48 4.49 -0.29 6.82
C GLU A 48 5.89 -0.20 6.20
N LEU A 49 6.43 -1.33 5.73
CA LEU A 49 7.71 -1.34 5.03
C LEU A 49 7.67 -0.51 3.74
N HIS A 50 6.59 -0.62 2.97
CA HIS A 50 6.43 0.09 1.73
C HIS A 50 6.41 1.62 1.93
N VAL A 51 5.69 2.11 2.94
CA VAL A 51 5.69 3.53 3.31
C VAL A 51 7.09 4.00 3.71
N LEU A 52 7.83 3.19 4.49
CA LEU A 52 9.19 3.55 4.91
C LEU A 52 10.19 3.55 3.75
N MET A 53 10.08 2.60 2.82
CA MET A 53 11.03 2.44 1.72
C MET A 53 10.71 3.33 0.52
N PHE A 54 9.42 3.63 0.30
CA PHE A 54 8.91 4.32 -0.88
C PHE A 54 7.91 5.43 -0.48
N GLU A 55 8.27 6.24 0.52
CA GLU A 55 7.50 7.40 1.00
C GLU A 55 7.01 8.31 -0.14
N GLU A 56 7.83 8.46 -1.19
CA GLU A 56 7.52 9.30 -2.35
C GLU A 56 6.27 8.85 -3.14
N GLU A 57 5.82 7.60 -2.97
CA GLU A 57 4.61 7.09 -3.62
C GLU A 57 3.32 7.41 -2.84
N TYR A 58 3.47 7.87 -1.59
CA TYR A 58 2.38 8.29 -0.70
C TYR A 58 2.36 9.79 -0.41
N ASP A 59 3.44 10.48 -0.79
CA ASP A 59 3.50 11.94 -0.84
C ASP A 59 2.55 12.42 -1.95
N GLU A 60 1.25 12.25 -1.71
CA GLU A 60 0.18 12.95 -2.40
C GLU A 60 0.43 14.43 -2.13
N ILE A 61 1.05 15.05 -3.12
CA ILE A 61 1.26 16.48 -3.22
C ILE A 61 -0.08 17.16 -2.96
N LEU A 62 -0.25 17.63 -1.73
CA LEU A 62 -1.43 18.30 -1.22
C LEU A 62 -1.99 19.26 -2.27
N ASP A 63 -3.30 19.16 -2.42
CA ASP A 63 -4.19 19.58 -3.50
C ASP A 63 -4.26 21.11 -3.69
N SER A 64 -3.11 21.78 -3.74
CA SER A 64 -3.07 23.14 -4.26
C SER A 64 -3.27 23.05 -5.77
N GLY A 65 -4.20 23.83 -6.31
CA GLY A 65 -4.41 23.92 -7.76
C GLY A 65 -3.15 24.33 -8.54
N VAL A 66 -2.11 24.79 -7.85
CA VAL A 66 -0.77 25.07 -8.37
C VAL A 66 -0.03 23.77 -8.67
N ASN A 67 0.04 22.85 -7.71
CA ASN A 67 0.74 21.57 -7.86
C ASN A 67 0.14 20.69 -8.97
N SER A 68 -1.18 20.73 -9.16
CA SER A 68 -1.86 20.00 -10.24
C SER A 68 -1.50 20.54 -11.63
N LYS A 69 -1.34 21.87 -11.76
CA LYS A 69 -0.92 22.52 -13.02
C LYS A 69 0.56 22.27 -13.34
N ASP A 70 1.41 22.12 -12.34
CA ASP A 70 2.82 21.82 -12.55
C ASP A 70 3.01 20.34 -12.93
N ARG A 71 2.29 19.42 -12.29
CA ARG A 71 2.25 18.00 -12.70
C ARG A 71 1.73 17.80 -14.12
N SER A 72 0.69 18.54 -14.54
CA SER A 72 0.18 18.46 -15.91
C SER A 72 1.19 18.94 -16.95
N LYS A 73 2.17 19.76 -16.53
CA LYS A 73 3.33 20.17 -17.33
C LYS A 73 4.55 19.26 -17.17
N GLY A 74 4.47 18.22 -16.32
CA GLY A 74 5.59 17.32 -16.01
C GLY A 74 6.65 17.91 -15.08
N ILE A 75 6.35 19.02 -14.40
CA ILE A 75 7.20 19.62 -13.38
C ILE A 75 6.93 18.90 -12.07
N ASN A 76 7.97 18.34 -11.46
CA ASN A 76 7.87 17.72 -10.15
C ASN A 76 7.86 18.83 -9.08
N PRO A 77 6.78 19.00 -8.30
CA PRO A 77 6.70 20.05 -7.28
C PRO A 77 7.53 19.75 -6.02
N MET A 78 8.18 18.59 -5.96
CA MET A 78 9.11 18.25 -4.89
C MET A 78 10.45 18.98 -5.06
N SER A 79 11.13 19.25 -3.93
CA SER A 79 12.45 19.89 -3.97
C SER A 79 13.48 19.02 -4.69
N GLU A 80 14.45 19.66 -5.36
CA GLU A 80 15.53 18.93 -6.05
C GLU A 80 16.34 18.03 -5.11
N GLU A 81 16.53 18.45 -3.85
CA GLU A 81 17.24 17.67 -2.84
C GLU A 81 16.46 16.39 -2.48
N TYR A 82 15.14 16.51 -2.29
CA TYR A 82 14.27 15.36 -2.06
C TYR A 82 14.32 14.39 -3.23
N ILE A 83 14.19 14.88 -4.47
CA ILE A 83 14.25 14.06 -5.68
C ILE A 83 15.59 13.31 -5.76
N LYS A 84 16.72 14.01 -5.58
CA LYS A 84 18.06 13.40 -5.61
C LYS A 84 18.22 12.30 -4.56
N ARG A 85 17.74 12.52 -3.33
CA ARG A 85 17.80 11.54 -2.25
C ARG A 85 16.97 10.30 -2.59
N THR A 86 15.74 10.49 -3.05
CA THR A 86 14.81 9.43 -3.41
C THR A 86 15.31 8.63 -4.61
N ASP A 87 15.81 9.29 -5.66
CA ASP A 87 16.37 8.61 -6.83
C ASP A 87 17.61 7.79 -6.47
N ALA A 88 18.48 8.31 -5.61
CA ALA A 88 19.64 7.57 -5.12
C ALA A 88 19.22 6.33 -4.31
N LYS A 89 18.17 6.45 -3.48
CA LYS A 89 17.57 5.34 -2.73
C LYS A 89 17.01 4.28 -3.68
N ARG A 90 16.16 4.68 -4.63
CA ARG A 90 15.54 3.78 -5.63
C ARG A 90 16.59 3.06 -6.47
N LYS A 91 17.62 3.76 -6.93
CA LYS A 91 18.71 3.17 -7.71
C LYS A 91 19.48 2.10 -6.93
N LYS A 92 19.75 2.31 -5.63
CA LYS A 92 20.39 1.30 -4.77
C LYS A 92 19.53 0.04 -4.61
N LEU A 93 18.21 0.19 -4.70
CA LEU A 93 17.24 -0.91 -4.64
C LEU A 93 16.97 -1.53 -6.03
N GLY A 94 17.62 -1.06 -7.10
CA GLY A 94 17.42 -1.58 -8.46
C GLY A 94 16.24 -0.97 -9.23
N PHE A 95 15.67 0.14 -8.73
CA PHE A 95 14.55 0.83 -9.37
C PHE A 95 14.99 2.05 -10.17
N ASN A 96 14.16 2.41 -11.15
CA ASN A 96 14.26 3.69 -11.85
C ASN A 96 13.95 4.86 -10.90
N PRO A 97 14.46 6.07 -11.21
CA PRO A 97 14.06 7.32 -10.58
C PRO A 97 12.55 7.46 -10.44
N TYR A 98 12.11 8.20 -9.42
CA TYR A 98 10.68 8.41 -9.21
C TYR A 98 10.09 9.34 -10.27
N ASP A 99 9.03 8.89 -10.94
CA ASP A 99 8.28 9.67 -11.92
C ASP A 99 6.81 9.75 -11.51
N VAL A 100 6.34 10.97 -11.23
CA VAL A 100 4.95 11.26 -10.84
C VAL A 100 3.90 10.81 -11.87
N LYS A 101 4.30 10.55 -13.12
CA LYS A 101 3.40 10.07 -14.18
C LYS A 101 3.33 8.55 -14.26
N VAL A 102 4.30 7.85 -13.67
CA VAL A 102 4.41 6.39 -13.77
C VAL A 102 4.01 5.77 -12.44
N ASN A 103 2.90 5.02 -12.45
CA ASN A 103 2.51 4.27 -11.26
C ASN A 103 3.38 3.02 -11.11
N THR A 104 4.37 3.07 -10.21
CA THR A 104 5.22 1.92 -9.86
C THR A 104 4.77 1.18 -8.60
N MET A 105 3.69 1.63 -7.94
CA MET A 105 3.29 1.17 -6.60
C MET A 105 3.09 -0.35 -6.51
N ASN A 106 2.56 -0.98 -7.54
CA ASN A 106 2.39 -2.44 -7.53
C ASN A 106 3.73 -3.20 -7.53
N ILE A 107 4.75 -2.66 -8.21
CA ILE A 107 6.07 -3.28 -8.34
C ILE A 107 6.84 -3.13 -7.03
N THR A 108 6.85 -1.92 -6.47
CA THR A 108 7.49 -1.59 -5.18
C THR A 108 6.82 -2.30 -4.01
N LEU A 109 5.48 -2.42 -4.01
CA LEU A 109 4.76 -3.27 -3.04
C LEU A 109 5.15 -4.74 -3.14
N ASN A 110 5.31 -5.28 -4.36
CA ASN A 110 5.74 -6.66 -4.53
C ASN A 110 7.17 -6.88 -4.02
N TYR A 111 8.06 -5.92 -4.25
CA TYR A 111 9.41 -5.95 -3.70
C TYR A 111 9.42 -5.98 -2.16
N CYS A 112 8.57 -5.18 -1.50
CA CYS A 112 8.42 -5.26 -0.04
C CYS A 112 7.86 -6.62 0.43
N LYS A 113 6.96 -7.25 -0.35
CA LYS A 113 6.50 -8.61 -0.07
C LYS A 113 7.62 -9.63 -0.16
N GLU A 114 8.50 -9.52 -1.16
CA GLU A 114 9.65 -10.40 -1.36
C GLU A 114 10.63 -10.29 -0.18
N ILE A 115 10.97 -9.06 0.24
CA ILE A 115 11.81 -8.81 1.42
C ILE A 115 11.23 -9.50 2.66
N ILE A 116 9.95 -9.27 2.98
CA ILE A 116 9.33 -9.84 4.19
C ILE A 116 9.22 -11.37 4.07
N SER A 117 9.05 -11.89 2.85
CA SER A 117 9.01 -13.33 2.58
C SER A 117 10.39 -13.98 2.54
N GLY A 118 11.49 -13.21 2.60
CA GLY A 118 12.86 -13.70 2.51
C GLY A 118 13.24 -14.24 1.12
N LYS A 119 12.59 -13.73 0.07
CA LYS A 119 12.92 -14.02 -1.34
C LYS A 119 13.77 -12.92 -1.92
#